data_AF-A0A062V1I4-F1
#
_entry.id   AF-A0A062V1I4-F1
#
_cell.length_a   1.000
_cell.length_b   1.000
_cell.length_c   1.000
_cell.angle_alpha   90.00
_cell.angle_beta   90.00
_cell.angle_gamma   90.00
#
_symmetry.space_group_name_H-M   'P 1'
#
loop_
_entity.id
_entity.type
_entity.pdbx_description
1 polymer ?
#
loop_
_entity_poly.entity_id
_entity_poly.type
_entity_poly.pdbx_seq_one_letter_code
_entity_poly.pdbx_strand_id
1 'polypeptide(L)'
;MLWHWAKRRHPEKSNKWIADKYWHPEGHRKWMFSEGDKKLKLLSDIKIVRHTRLKLDMNPYIDENYFILRKIKQEIKKLKSLAKSVWGNITKPETKTITNNCCPN
;
A
#
# COMPACT_ATOMS: atom_id res chain seq x y z
N MET A 1 -6.16 18.39 5.24
CA MET A 1 -5.07 18.74 4.29
C MET A 1 -5.48 18.61 2.82
N LEU A 2 -5.89 17.44 2.32
CA LEU A 2 -6.27 17.26 0.89
C LEU A 2 -7.49 18.06 0.45
N TRP A 3 -8.52 18.15 1.29
CA TRP A 3 -9.70 18.99 1.02
C TRP A 3 -9.33 20.47 0.79
N HIS A 4 -8.46 21.01 1.65
CA HIS A 4 -7.98 22.39 1.52
C HIS A 4 -7.13 22.59 0.26
N TRP A 5 -6.28 21.61 -0.09
CA TRP A 5 -5.52 21.63 -1.34
C TRP A 5 -6.46 21.66 -2.56
N ALA A 6 -7.48 20.82 -2.57
CA ALA A 6 -8.43 20.74 -3.69
C ALA A 6 -9.23 22.04 -3.84
N LYS A 7 -9.68 22.64 -2.73
CA LYS A 7 -10.33 23.96 -2.72
C LYS A 7 -9.43 25.08 -3.24
N ARG A 8 -8.15 25.09 -2.86
CA ARG A 8 -7.19 26.08 -3.39
C ARG A 8 -6.91 25.90 -4.88
N ARG A 9 -6.89 24.66 -5.38
CA ARG A 9 -6.64 24.35 -6.79
C ARG A 9 -7.83 24.74 -7.69
N HIS A 10 -9.04 24.73 -7.14
CA HIS A 10 -10.28 25.02 -7.86
C HIS A 10 -11.12 26.09 -7.14
N PRO A 11 -10.65 27.34 -7.06
CA PRO A 11 -11.35 28.40 -6.33
C PRO A 11 -12.73 28.75 -6.92
N GLU A 12 -12.89 28.55 -8.22
CA GLU A 12 -14.14 28.84 -8.95
C GLU A 12 -15.13 27.66 -8.97
N LYS A 13 -14.72 26.47 -8.51
CA LYS A 13 -15.58 25.28 -8.55
C LYS A 13 -16.27 25.08 -7.22
N SER A 14 -17.50 24.57 -7.28
CA SER A 14 -18.26 24.27 -6.08
C SER A 14 -17.62 23.14 -5.27
N ASN A 15 -17.86 23.13 -3.96
CA ASN A 15 -17.41 22.03 -3.08
C ASN A 15 -17.94 20.67 -3.56
N LYS A 16 -19.13 20.63 -4.15
CA LYS A 16 -19.72 19.40 -4.70
C LYS A 16 -18.89 18.88 -5.88
N TRP A 17 -18.55 19.75 -6.82
CA TRP A 17 -17.69 19.37 -7.95
C TRP A 17 -16.31 18.88 -7.48
N ILE A 18 -15.73 19.52 -6.47
CA ILE A 18 -14.46 19.09 -5.86
C ILE A 18 -14.59 17.70 -5.24
N ALA A 19 -15.67 17.43 -4.51
CA ALA A 19 -15.95 16.11 -3.94
C ALA A 19 -16.08 15.05 -5.04
N ASP A 20 -16.92 15.30 -6.04
CA ASP A 20 -17.19 14.36 -7.12
C ASP A 20 -15.93 14.07 -7.96
N LYS A 21 -15.07 15.07 -8.15
CA LYS A 21 -13.82 14.92 -8.91
C LYS A 21 -12.76 14.08 -8.21
N TYR A 22 -12.60 14.23 -6.91
CA TYR A 22 -11.44 13.69 -6.19
C TYR A 22 -11.80 12.59 -5.19
N TRP A 23 -13.03 12.50 -4.72
CA TRP A 23 -13.47 11.53 -3.72
C TRP A 23 -14.43 10.53 -4.34
N HIS A 24 -13.91 9.33 -4.62
CA HIS A 24 -14.69 8.26 -5.22
C HIS A 24 -15.03 7.17 -4.19
N PRO A 25 -16.11 6.40 -4.41
CA PRO A 25 -16.36 5.19 -3.65
C PRO A 25 -15.47 4.04 -4.17
N GLU A 26 -14.85 3.30 -3.25
CA GLU A 26 -14.15 2.05 -3.57
C GLU A 26 -14.52 0.97 -2.54
N GLY A 27 -15.18 -0.10 -3.01
CA GLY A 27 -15.71 -1.15 -2.16
C GLY A 27 -16.70 -0.60 -1.12
N HIS A 28 -16.43 -0.84 0.16
CA HIS A 28 -17.27 -0.36 1.26
C HIS A 28 -16.96 1.09 1.67
N ARG A 29 -15.93 1.71 1.11
CA ARG A 29 -15.50 3.06 1.50
C ARG A 29 -16.08 4.07 0.53
N LYS A 30 -16.72 5.09 1.10
CA LYS A 30 -17.15 6.31 0.42
C LYS A 30 -16.17 7.37 0.90
N TRP A 31 -15.54 8.15 0.01
CA TRP A 31 -14.48 9.15 0.30
C TRP A 31 -13.03 8.68 0.18
N MET A 32 -12.70 7.93 -0.87
CA MET A 32 -11.30 7.65 -1.24
C MET A 32 -10.77 8.73 -2.17
N PHE A 33 -9.61 9.33 -1.82
CA PHE A 33 -8.98 10.32 -2.68
C PHE A 33 -8.31 9.64 -3.88
N SER A 34 -8.61 10.12 -5.09
CA SER A 34 -8.03 9.65 -6.34
C SER A 34 -7.93 10.77 -7.38
N GLU A 35 -6.95 10.65 -8.26
CA GLU A 35 -6.77 11.52 -9.41
C GLU A 35 -6.33 10.66 -10.61
N GLY A 36 -7.25 10.46 -11.56
CA GLY A 36 -7.07 9.52 -12.67
C GLY A 36 -6.86 8.09 -12.17
N ASP A 37 -5.87 7.39 -12.71
CA ASP A 37 -5.54 6.00 -12.34
C ASP A 37 -4.84 5.87 -10.98
N LYS A 38 -4.52 7.00 -10.33
CA LYS A 38 -3.81 7.03 -9.05
C LYS A 38 -4.81 7.20 -7.92
N LYS A 39 -4.75 6.29 -6.95
CA LYS A 39 -5.52 6.37 -5.70
C LYS A 39 -4.59 6.41 -4.49
N LEU A 40 -4.99 7.19 -3.49
CA LEU A 40 -4.25 7.27 -2.25
C LEU A 40 -4.57 6.05 -1.39
N LYS A 41 -3.55 5.28 -1.04
CA LYS A 41 -3.68 4.18 -0.06
C LYS A 41 -3.77 4.76 1.35
N LEU A 42 -4.72 4.27 2.14
CA LEU A 42 -4.78 4.64 3.54
C LEU A 42 -3.66 3.96 4.31
N LEU A 43 -3.10 4.68 5.27
CA LEU A 43 -2.10 4.13 6.18
C LEU A 43 -2.63 2.93 6.97
N SER A 44 -3.93 2.93 7.29
CA SER A 44 -4.60 1.83 8.00
C SER A 44 -4.60 0.50 7.24
N ASP A 45 -4.49 0.55 5.91
CA ASP A 45 -4.49 -0.65 5.06
C ASP A 45 -3.12 -1.30 5.01
N ILE A 46 -2.08 -0.54 5.36
CA ILE A 46 -0.71 -1.02 5.34
C ILE A 46 -0.49 -1.84 6.60
N LYS A 47 -0.27 -3.14 6.42
CA LYS A 47 0.02 -4.05 7.53
C LYS A 47 1.28 -3.59 8.26
N ILE A 48 1.15 -3.43 9.58
CA ILE A 48 2.30 -3.14 10.45
C ILE A 48 3.24 -4.34 10.46
N VAL A 49 4.45 -4.18 9.93
CA VAL A 49 5.50 -5.20 9.96
C VAL A 49 6.44 -4.91 11.12
N ARG A 50 6.49 -5.83 12.09
CA ARG A 50 7.44 -5.73 13.21
C ARG A 50 8.78 -6.35 12.85
N HIS A 51 9.85 -5.61 13.10
CA HIS A 51 11.22 -6.08 13.00
C HIS A 51 11.70 -6.60 14.35
N THR A 52 12.39 -7.74 14.36
CA THR A 52 13.01 -8.25 15.58
C THR A 52 14.11 -7.28 16.00
N ARG A 53 14.10 -6.81 17.24
CA ARG A 53 15.15 -5.92 17.76
C ARG A 53 16.53 -6.60 17.72
N LEU A 54 17.58 -5.79 17.67
CA LEU A 54 18.95 -6.26 17.88
C LEU A 54 19.18 -6.49 19.36
N LYS A 55 20.03 -7.46 19.67
CA LYS A 55 20.60 -7.61 21.01
C LYS A 55 21.65 -6.51 21.17
N LEU A 56 21.43 -5.60 22.11
CA LEU A 56 22.25 -4.39 22.28
C LEU A 56 23.59 -4.68 22.96
N ASP A 57 23.66 -5.81 23.66
CA ASP A 57 24.84 -6.35 24.35
C ASP A 57 25.84 -7.05 23.43
N MET A 58 25.47 -7.32 22.16
CA MET A 58 26.31 -8.06 21.21
C MET A 58 27.17 -7.10 20.37
N ASN A 59 28.48 -7.37 20.30
CA ASN A 59 29.43 -6.60 19.51
C ASN A 59 29.70 -7.28 18.15
N PRO A 60 29.57 -6.59 17.00
CA PRO A 60 29.86 -7.15 15.68
C PRO A 60 31.24 -7.79 15.51
N TYR A 61 32.25 -7.31 16.24
CA TYR A 61 33.64 -7.78 16.10
C TYR A 61 33.99 -8.95 17.01
N ILE A 62 33.18 -9.22 18.05
CA ILE A 62 33.41 -10.30 19.02
C ILE A 62 32.37 -11.40 18.82
N ASP A 63 31.11 -11.02 18.63
CA ASP A 63 29.94 -11.90 18.55
C ASP A 63 29.53 -12.17 17.09
N GLU A 64 30.50 -12.41 16.20
CA GLU A 64 30.26 -12.58 14.76
C GLU A 64 29.16 -13.62 14.46
N ASN A 65 29.19 -14.75 15.17
CA ASN A 65 28.22 -15.84 15.04
C ASN A 65 26.76 -15.37 15.20
N TYR A 66 26.49 -14.44 16.13
CA TYR A 66 25.15 -13.89 16.32
C TYR A 66 24.67 -13.16 15.07
N PHE A 67 25.52 -12.35 14.46
CA PHE A 67 25.18 -11.55 13.27
C PHE A 67 25.02 -12.43 12.02
N ILE A 68 25.86 -13.46 11.85
CA ILE A 68 25.73 -14.43 10.76
C ILE A 68 24.39 -15.17 10.86
N LEU A 69 24.08 -15.76 12.01
CA LEU A 69 22.83 -16.50 12.22
C LEU A 69 21.60 -15.60 12.06
N ARG A 70 21.70 -14.35 12.53
CA ARG A 70 20.63 -13.36 12.36
C ARG A 70 20.41 -13.02 10.88
N LYS A 71 21.48 -12.85 10.09
CA LYS A 71 21.40 -12.61 8.65
C LYS A 71 20.70 -13.77 7.95
N ILE A 72 21.12 -15.01 8.22
CA ILE A 72 20.50 -16.22 7.66
C ILE A 72 19.00 -16.26 7.99
N LYS A 73 18.60 -16.00 9.24
CA LYS A 73 17.18 -15.93 9.62
C LYS A 73 16.39 -14.86 8.87
N GLN A 74 17.00 -13.70 8.62
CA GLN A 74 16.36 -12.63 7.84
C GLN A 74 16.18 -13.03 6.37
N GLU A 75 17.19 -13.65 5.76
CA GLU A 75 17.11 -14.14 4.37
C GLU A 75 16.02 -15.21 4.24
N ILE A 76 15.95 -16.19 5.15
CA ILE A 76 14.88 -17.20 5.16
C ILE A 76 13.50 -16.54 5.26
N LYS A 77 13.36 -15.48 6.07
CA LYS A 77 12.08 -14.74 6.19
C LYS A 77 11.71 -14.04 4.88
N LYS A 78 12.67 -13.44 4.17
CA LYS A 78 12.45 -12.83 2.85
C LYS A 78 12.01 -13.89 1.83
N LEU A 79 12.70 -15.02 1.77
CA LEU A 79 12.38 -16.12 0.87
C LEU A 79 10.96 -16.67 1.14
N LYS A 80 10.59 -16.88 2.40
CA LYS A 80 9.22 -17.29 2.78
C LYS A 80 8.17 -16.25 2.33
N SER A 81 8.47 -14.95 2.48
CA SER A 81 7.59 -13.89 2.02
C SER A 81 7.43 -13.87 0.50
N LEU A 82 8.53 -14.05 -0.24
CA LEU A 82 8.53 -14.13 -1.69
C LEU A 82 7.71 -15.33 -2.17
N ALA A 83 7.96 -16.51 -1.60
CA ALA A 83 7.22 -17.73 -1.92
C ALA A 83 5.71 -17.52 -1.70
N LYS A 84 5.31 -16.93 -0.56
CA LYS A 84 3.90 -16.61 -0.30
C LYS A 84 3.30 -15.65 -1.33
N SER A 85 4.07 -14.66 -1.78
CA SER A 85 3.64 -13.73 -2.83
C SER A 85 3.45 -14.43 -4.16
N VAL A 86 4.40 -15.28 -4.56
CA VAL A 86 4.35 -16.05 -5.81
C VAL A 86 3.13 -16.99 -5.80
N TRP A 87 2.96 -17.77 -4.73
CA TRP A 87 1.79 -18.62 -4.56
C TRP A 87 0.47 -17.85 -4.60
N GLY A 88 0.40 -16.68 -3.97
CA GLY A 88 -0.78 -15.82 -4.00
C GLY A 88 -1.10 -15.24 -5.38
N ASN A 89 -0.11 -15.08 -6.25
CA ASN A 89 -0.30 -14.63 -7.63
C ASN A 89 -0.79 -15.78 -8.52
N ILE A 90 -0.24 -17.00 -8.36
CA ILE A 90 -0.64 -18.19 -9.12
C ILE A 90 -2.08 -18.62 -8.77
N THR A 91 -2.46 -18.48 -7.50
CA THR A 91 -3.78 -18.92 -7.00
C THR A 91 -4.89 -17.88 -7.16
N LYS A 92 -4.58 -16.66 -7.63
CA LYS A 92 -5.61 -15.65 -7.92
C LYS A 92 -6.26 -15.97 -9.27
N PRO A 93 -7.59 -16.21 -9.32
CA PRO A 93 -8.27 -16.30 -10.60
C PRO A 93 -8.15 -14.97 -11.34
N GLU A 94 -7.97 -15.01 -12.66
CA GLU A 94 -8.02 -13.82 -13.50
C GLU A 94 -9.37 -13.13 -13.28
N THR A 95 -9.36 -11.98 -12.62
CA THR A 95 -10.54 -11.11 -12.60
C THR A 95 -10.70 -10.61 -14.01
N LYS A 96 -11.59 -11.23 -14.79
CA LYS A 96 -12.10 -10.65 -16.03
C LYS A 96 -12.67 -9.28 -15.66
N THR A 97 -11.90 -8.23 -15.92
CA THR A 97 -12.41 -6.87 -15.96
C THR A 97 -13.43 -6.87 -17.08
N ILE A 98 -14.70 -7.02 -16.73
CA ILE A 98 -15.78 -6.64 -17.64
C ILE A 98 -15.61 -5.13 -17.80
N THR A 99 -14.93 -4.72 -18.88
CA THR A 99 -14.84 -3.34 -19.31
C THR A 99 -16.24 -2.92 -19.71
N ASN A 100 -17.03 -2.49 -18.75
CA ASN A 100 -18.21 -1.70 -19.04
C ASN A 100 -17.67 -0.35 -19.50
N ASN A 101 -17.43 -0.22 -20.81
CA ASN A 101 -17.26 1.08 -21.47
C ASN A 101 -18.59 1.83 -21.34
N CYS A 102 -18.83 2.38 -20.16
CA CYS A 102 -19.94 3.27 -19.87
C CYS A 102 -19.47 4.71 -19.99
N CYS A 103 -19.12 5.14 -21.21
CA CYS A 103 -19.19 6.54 -21.63
C CYS A 103 -19.41 6.60 -23.15
N PRO A 104 -20.57 7.09 -23.62
CA PRO A 104 -20.68 7.77 -24.91
C PRO A 104 -20.30 9.25 -24.74
N ASN A 105 -19.32 9.70 -25.52
CA ASN A 105 -19.26 10.95 -26.29
C ASN A 105 -17.82 11.24 -26.72
#